data_AF-A0A5E4QN38-F1
#
_entry.id   AF-A0A5E4QN38-F1
#
_cell.length_a   1.000
_cell.length_b   1.000
_cell.length_c   1.000
_cell.angle_alpha   90.00
_cell.angle_beta   90.00
_cell.angle_gamma   90.00
#
_symmetry.space_group_name_H-M   'P 1'
#
loop_
_entity.id
_entity.type
_entity.pdbx_description
1 polymer ?
#
loop_
_entity_poly.entity_id
_entity_poly.type
_entity_poly.pdbx_seq_one_letter_code
_entity_poly.pdbx_strand_id
1 'polypeptide(L)'
;MKGVLFVLMWKHLVVRLRRFIQTPVEFLSPLIYFILLFCIKVYVLDEVDLDRANTTQTHEVHNTDPFLLDSVQPPHEIYYTPDNELTKTLMDKVVEKLGEGSNGIRGYKVKKVGLFNESAIQNIVESMTFMDAVVIFQNVTDSWPDRLIYTIRMGVKFLTQTYESQDTHTGQHEMFGTIYEQFLRLQWAVDTAYLELLSGNKINQRLTLQEFPYVTHEMNPWADSVTGVLVYLCLLALLLVFVFLAVRTVDERLMGIQELIKMVGVSSNMINLCHLLNVLPAGILYAVVPSILLTITSKPLLFHTSAFLVSIMLLLHFISTVVLALMVGNMINTDNFKFNIMKQSSR
;
A
#
# COMPACT_ATOMS: atom_id res chain seq x y z
N MET A 1 10.77 42.73 25.15
CA MET A 1 10.58 41.39 24.53
C MET A 1 11.89 40.57 24.48
N LYS A 2 12.99 41.08 23.89
CA LYS A 2 14.29 40.37 23.82
C LYS A 2 14.88 39.96 25.19
N GLY A 3 14.83 40.85 26.18
CA GLY A 3 15.37 40.58 27.53
C GLY A 3 14.63 39.48 28.31
N VAL A 4 13.30 39.40 28.16
CA VAL A 4 12.48 38.39 28.86
C VAL A 4 12.76 36.99 28.30
N LEU A 5 12.84 36.84 26.98
CA LEU A 5 13.17 35.57 26.34
C LEU A 5 14.58 35.09 26.74
N PHE A 6 15.56 35.99 26.79
CA PHE A 6 16.91 35.67 27.20
C PHE A 6 16.97 35.13 28.64
N VAL A 7 16.28 35.78 29.57
CA VAL A 7 16.20 35.35 30.98
C VAL A 7 15.52 33.98 31.11
N LEU A 8 14.45 33.73 30.35
CA LEU A 8 13.78 32.42 30.34
C LEU A 8 14.70 31.34 29.75
N MET A 9 15.36 31.60 28.62
CA MET A 9 16.32 30.66 28.03
C MET A 9 17.49 30.37 28.97
N TRP A 10 18.00 31.39 29.66
CA TRP A 10 19.03 31.23 30.68
C TRP A 10 18.57 30.31 31.81
N LYS A 11 17.35 30.50 32.32
CA LYS A 11 16.74 29.59 33.31
C LYS A 11 16.68 28.15 32.78
N HIS A 12 16.22 27.95 31.55
CA HIS A 12 16.16 26.61 30.95
C HIS A 12 17.55 25.97 30.82
N LEU A 13 18.56 26.75 30.44
CA LEU A 13 19.95 26.31 30.34
C LEU A 13 20.52 25.90 31.71
N VAL A 14 20.32 26.74 32.74
CA VAL A 14 20.76 26.43 34.11
C VAL A 14 20.07 25.19 34.67
N VAL A 15 18.77 25.03 34.42
CA VAL A 15 18.03 23.83 34.82
C VAL A 15 18.55 22.58 34.10
N ARG A 16 18.88 22.69 32.79
CA ARG A 16 19.43 21.59 32.01
C ARG A 16 20.82 21.18 32.50
N LEU A 17 21.68 22.15 32.81
CA LEU A 17 23.00 21.89 33.42
C LEU A 17 22.92 21.17 34.77
N ARG A 18 21.88 21.41 35.57
CA ARG A 18 21.68 20.70 36.85
C ARG A 18 21.13 19.28 36.67
N ARG A 19 20.52 18.96 35.53
CA ARG A 19 19.93 17.64 35.24
C ARG A 19 20.90 16.81 34.39
N PHE A 20 21.97 16.35 35.04
CA PHE A 20 23.08 15.64 34.40
C PHE A 20 22.70 14.33 33.70
N ILE A 21 21.68 13.60 34.19
CA ILE A 21 21.26 12.31 33.61
C ILE A 21 20.19 12.51 32.53
N GLN A 22 19.21 13.39 32.76
CA GLN A 22 18.08 13.56 31.85
C GLN A 22 18.50 14.20 30.52
N THR A 23 19.45 15.15 30.57
CA THR A 23 19.93 15.88 29.38
C THR A 23 20.57 14.96 28.34
N PRO A 24 21.58 14.11 28.65
CA PRO A 24 22.16 13.21 27.68
C PRO A 24 21.17 12.15 27.18
N VAL A 25 20.25 11.68 28.02
CA VAL A 25 19.19 10.75 27.58
C VAL A 25 18.27 11.41 26.56
N GLU A 26 17.88 12.68 26.75
CA GLU A 26 17.08 13.46 25.79
C GLU A 26 17.78 13.62 24.43
N PHE A 27 19.12 13.72 24.42
CA PHE A 27 19.91 13.81 23.19
C PHE A 27 20.19 12.45 22.53
N LEU A 28 20.40 11.40 23.32
CA LEU A 28 20.80 10.07 22.83
C LEU A 28 19.59 9.20 22.46
N SER A 29 18.46 9.32 23.16
CA SER A 29 17.29 8.47 22.92
C SER A 29 16.80 8.50 21.49
N PRO A 30 16.73 9.67 20.80
CA PRO A 30 16.26 9.72 19.42
C PRO A 30 17.26 9.13 18.43
N LEU A 31 18.53 8.97 18.83
CA LEU A 31 19.62 8.49 17.99
C LEU A 31 19.83 6.98 18.10
N ILE A 32 19.52 6.37 19.24
CA ILE A 32 19.76 4.95 19.52
C ILE A 32 19.18 4.05 18.43
N TYR A 33 17.95 4.32 17.97
CA TYR A 33 17.30 3.50 16.95
C TYR A 33 17.97 3.62 15.57
N PHE A 34 18.46 4.80 15.20
CA PHE A 34 19.19 4.99 13.94
C PHE A 34 20.59 4.39 14.00
N ILE A 35 21.25 4.45 15.16
CA ILE A 35 22.54 3.80 15.38
C ILE A 35 22.37 2.28 15.30
N LEU A 36 21.32 1.73 15.93
CA LEU A 36 21.01 0.31 15.87
C LEU A 36 20.71 -0.14 14.44
N LEU A 37 19.88 0.61 13.70
CA LEU A 37 19.62 0.34 12.28
C LEU A 37 20.91 0.41 11.46
N PHE A 38 21.78 1.38 11.74
CA PHE A 38 23.08 1.49 11.09
C PHE A 38 23.99 0.29 11.37
N CYS A 39 23.96 -0.27 12.58
CA CYS A 39 24.73 -1.48 12.89
C CYS A 39 24.16 -2.73 12.19
N ILE A 40 22.83 -2.85 12.11
CA ILE A 40 22.15 -3.99 11.49
C ILE A 40 22.26 -3.95 9.96
N LYS A 41 22.37 -2.75 9.35
CA LYS A 41 22.39 -2.61 7.89
C LYS A 41 23.48 -3.43 7.21
N VAL A 42 24.61 -3.67 7.86
CA VAL A 42 25.70 -4.49 7.30
C VAL A 42 25.24 -5.91 7.02
N TYR A 43 24.42 -6.48 7.91
CA TYR A 43 23.86 -7.82 7.75
C TYR A 43 22.71 -7.87 6.73
N VAL A 44 21.98 -6.77 6.56
CA VAL A 44 20.82 -6.69 5.64
C VAL A 44 21.24 -6.36 4.21
N LEU A 45 22.33 -5.61 4.04
CA LEU A 45 22.84 -5.14 2.74
C LEU A 45 24.04 -5.96 2.22
N ASP A 46 24.42 -7.06 2.86
CA ASP A 46 25.49 -7.93 2.35
C ASP A 46 25.03 -8.86 1.21
N GLU A 47 23.72 -9.09 1.05
CA GLU A 47 23.15 -9.78 -0.11
C GLU A 47 22.85 -8.85 -1.30
N VAL A 48 22.98 -7.53 -1.13
CA VAL A 48 22.63 -6.55 -2.17
C VAL A 48 23.92 -6.07 -2.84
N ASP A 49 24.27 -6.68 -3.97
CA ASP A 49 25.41 -6.30 -4.79
C ASP A 49 25.37 -4.80 -5.14
N LEU A 50 26.27 -4.03 -4.52
CA LEU A 50 26.45 -2.60 -4.74
C LEU A 50 26.94 -2.26 -6.16
N ASP A 51 27.41 -3.25 -6.92
CA ASP A 51 27.85 -3.09 -8.30
C ASP A 51 26.67 -2.87 -9.28
N ARG A 52 25.44 -3.23 -8.89
CA ARG A 52 24.24 -2.97 -9.71
C ARG A 52 23.77 -1.51 -9.68
N ALA A 53 24.18 -0.71 -8.70
CA ALA A 53 23.78 0.70 -8.61
C ALA A 53 24.53 1.64 -9.59
N ASN A 54 25.72 1.23 -10.06
CA ASN A 54 26.50 1.96 -11.06
C ASN A 54 26.37 1.41 -12.48
N THR A 55 25.71 0.26 -12.64
CA THR A 55 25.39 -0.25 -13.96
C THR A 55 24.23 0.60 -14.47
N THR A 56 24.44 1.33 -15.56
CA THR A 56 23.38 1.92 -16.38
C THR A 56 22.16 1.00 -16.30
N GLN A 57 21.05 1.48 -15.74
CA GLN A 57 19.79 0.74 -15.66
C GLN A 57 19.49 0.23 -17.06
N THR A 58 19.92 -0.99 -17.35
CA THR A 58 19.47 -1.72 -18.50
C THR A 58 18.09 -2.11 -18.04
N HIS A 59 17.13 -1.25 -18.38
CA HIS A 59 15.73 -1.53 -18.26
C HIS A 59 15.51 -2.85 -18.99
N GLU A 60 15.50 -3.95 -18.24
CA GLU A 60 15.34 -5.27 -18.81
C GLU A 60 13.88 -5.33 -19.25
N VAL A 61 13.69 -5.14 -20.56
CA VAL A 61 12.37 -5.23 -21.18
C VAL A 61 12.00 -6.69 -21.14
N HIS A 62 11.07 -7.03 -20.26
CA HIS A 62 10.51 -8.36 -20.19
C HIS A 62 9.58 -8.54 -21.37
N ASN A 63 10.04 -9.32 -22.35
CA ASN A 63 9.21 -9.79 -23.44
C ASN A 63 8.38 -10.95 -22.91
N THR A 64 7.06 -10.82 -22.92
CA THR A 64 6.18 -11.92 -22.57
C THR A 64 6.07 -12.88 -23.75
N ASP A 65 6.16 -14.18 -23.47
CA ASP A 65 6.00 -15.21 -24.48
C ASP A 65 4.52 -15.33 -24.88
N PRO A 66 4.22 -15.46 -26.19
CA PRO A 66 2.85 -15.72 -26.61
C PRO A 66 2.42 -17.10 -26.13
N PHE A 67 1.25 -17.17 -25.48
CA PHE A 67 0.66 -18.45 -25.09
C PHE A 67 -0.58 -18.76 -25.92
N LEU A 68 -0.82 -20.05 -26.12
CA LEU A 68 -1.97 -20.54 -26.87
C LEU A 68 -3.22 -20.47 -26.00
N LEU A 69 -4.30 -19.87 -26.51
CA LEU A 69 -5.55 -19.76 -25.76
C LEU A 69 -6.18 -21.12 -25.43
N ASP A 70 -5.84 -22.15 -26.21
CA ASP A 70 -6.26 -23.54 -25.96
C ASP A 70 -5.68 -24.12 -24.65
N SER A 71 -4.55 -23.58 -24.18
CA SER A 71 -3.89 -24.03 -22.95
C SER A 71 -4.52 -23.48 -21.66
N VAL A 72 -5.27 -22.38 -21.77
CA VAL A 72 -5.97 -21.73 -20.65
C VAL A 72 -7.09 -22.62 -20.15
N GLN A 73 -7.31 -22.76 -18.84
CA GLN A 73 -8.43 -23.56 -18.33
C GLN A 73 -9.81 -22.98 -18.76
N PRO A 74 -10.74 -23.79 -19.30
CA PRO A 74 -12.06 -23.30 -19.67
C PRO A 74 -12.99 -23.15 -18.45
N PRO A 75 -14.08 -22.37 -18.54
CA PRO A 75 -15.08 -22.30 -17.49
C PRO A 75 -15.62 -23.68 -17.08
N HIS A 76 -15.98 -23.87 -15.81
CA HIS A 76 -16.49 -25.15 -15.31
C HIS A 76 -17.93 -25.38 -15.77
N GLU A 77 -18.78 -24.38 -15.53
CA GLU A 77 -20.19 -24.41 -15.91
C GLU A 77 -20.52 -23.18 -16.76
N ILE A 78 -21.13 -23.44 -17.92
CA ILE A 78 -21.59 -22.41 -18.85
C ILE A 78 -23.11 -22.46 -18.90
N TYR A 79 -23.72 -21.41 -18.37
CA TYR A 79 -25.14 -21.17 -18.46
C TYR A 79 -25.43 -20.42 -19.76
N TYR A 80 -26.53 -20.74 -20.45
CA TYR A 80 -26.90 -20.01 -21.67
C TYR A 80 -28.39 -19.75 -21.76
N THR A 81 -28.77 -18.68 -22.46
CA THR A 81 -30.17 -18.29 -22.71
C THR A 81 -30.30 -17.64 -24.09
N PRO A 82 -31.43 -17.78 -24.80
CA PRO A 82 -32.55 -18.69 -24.49
C PRO A 82 -32.20 -20.16 -24.76
N ASP A 83 -32.91 -21.09 -24.13
CA ASP A 83 -32.81 -22.53 -24.41
C ASP A 83 -33.67 -22.93 -25.62
N ASN A 84 -33.11 -22.75 -26.81
CA ASN A 84 -33.70 -23.09 -28.11
C ASN A 84 -32.84 -24.16 -28.82
N GLU A 85 -33.38 -24.85 -29.82
CA GLU A 85 -32.61 -25.88 -30.55
C GLU A 85 -31.34 -25.32 -31.23
N LEU A 86 -31.42 -24.08 -31.74
CA LEU A 86 -30.29 -23.38 -32.35
C LEU A 86 -29.18 -23.10 -31.32
N THR A 87 -29.52 -22.44 -30.20
CA THR A 87 -28.54 -22.11 -29.15
C THR A 87 -27.97 -23.37 -28.51
N LYS A 88 -28.78 -24.43 -28.36
CA LYS A 88 -28.32 -25.73 -27.88
C LYS A 88 -27.27 -26.33 -28.82
N THR A 89 -27.53 -26.32 -30.13
CA THR A 89 -26.61 -26.82 -31.16
C THR A 89 -25.29 -26.03 -31.19
N LEU A 90 -25.36 -24.70 -31.06
CA LEU A 90 -24.18 -23.85 -30.94
C LEU A 90 -23.39 -24.19 -29.68
N MET A 91 -24.06 -24.28 -28.53
CA MET A 91 -23.41 -24.56 -27.26
C MET A 91 -22.84 -25.99 -27.18
N ASP A 92 -23.42 -26.97 -27.91
CA ASP A 92 -22.80 -28.30 -28.08
C ASP A 92 -21.44 -28.18 -28.77
N LYS A 93 -21.37 -27.42 -29.87
CA LYS A 93 -20.09 -27.17 -30.56
C LYS A 93 -19.10 -26.37 -29.71
N VAL A 94 -19.58 -25.40 -28.93
CA VAL A 94 -18.73 -24.63 -28.00
C VAL A 94 -18.10 -25.57 -26.97
N VAL A 95 -18.87 -26.46 -26.36
CA VAL A 95 -18.36 -27.43 -25.38
C VAL A 95 -17.38 -28.42 -26.04
N GLU A 96 -17.66 -28.86 -27.26
CA GLU A 96 -16.73 -29.70 -28.05
C GLU A 96 -15.38 -28.99 -28.24
N LYS A 97 -15.38 -27.72 -28.69
CA LYS A 97 -14.18 -26.91 -28.90
C LYS A 97 -13.40 -26.63 -27.61
N LEU A 98 -14.08 -26.33 -26.52
CA LEU A 98 -13.44 -26.13 -25.22
C LEU A 98 -12.82 -27.44 -24.70
N GLY A 99 -13.41 -28.59 -25.04
CA GLY A 99 -12.90 -29.93 -24.75
C GLY A 99 -11.67 -30.32 -25.56
N GLU A 100 -11.66 -30.05 -26.87
CA GLU A 100 -10.56 -30.43 -27.80
C GLU A 100 -9.21 -29.81 -27.43
N GLY A 101 -9.19 -28.61 -26.85
CA GLY A 101 -7.96 -27.93 -26.41
C GLY A 101 -7.43 -28.36 -25.03
N SER A 102 -8.21 -29.09 -24.24
CA SER A 102 -7.92 -29.39 -22.82
C SER A 102 -6.91 -30.53 -22.58
N ASN A 103 -6.07 -30.88 -23.58
CA ASN A 103 -5.18 -32.04 -23.59
C ASN A 103 -4.22 -32.19 -22.38
N GLY A 104 -4.10 -31.18 -21.50
CA GLY A 104 -3.35 -31.24 -20.25
C GLY A 104 -4.14 -31.64 -18.99
N ILE A 105 -5.47 -31.50 -18.95
CA ILE A 105 -6.26 -31.71 -17.71
C ILE A 105 -7.19 -32.92 -17.87
N ARG A 106 -6.65 -34.12 -17.63
CA ARG A 106 -7.43 -35.37 -17.61
C ARG A 106 -8.61 -35.24 -16.63
N GLY A 107 -9.84 -35.26 -17.15
CA GLY A 107 -11.07 -35.32 -16.36
C GLY A 107 -11.87 -34.01 -16.25
N TYR A 108 -11.43 -32.92 -16.86
CA TYR A 108 -12.20 -31.68 -16.89
C TYR A 108 -13.32 -31.75 -17.94
N LYS A 109 -14.59 -31.73 -17.50
CA LYS A 109 -15.76 -31.68 -18.38
C LYS A 109 -16.50 -30.37 -18.15
N VAL A 110 -16.52 -29.52 -19.17
CA VAL A 110 -17.33 -28.31 -19.19
C VAL A 110 -18.80 -28.72 -19.19
N LYS A 111 -19.57 -28.26 -18.21
CA LYS A 111 -21.02 -28.47 -18.18
C LYS A 111 -21.72 -27.30 -18.86
N LYS A 112 -22.77 -27.59 -19.62
CA LYS A 112 -23.67 -26.56 -20.15
C LYS A 112 -25.07 -26.69 -19.56
N VAL A 113 -25.70 -25.57 -19.25
CA VAL A 113 -27.06 -25.52 -18.68
C VAL A 113 -27.88 -24.47 -19.43
N GLY A 114 -28.95 -24.90 -20.08
CA GLY A 114 -29.90 -24.00 -20.76
C GLY A 114 -30.87 -23.36 -19.78
N LEU A 115 -31.14 -22.08 -19.96
CA LEU A 115 -32.08 -21.29 -19.18
C LEU A 115 -33.16 -20.71 -20.09
N PHE A 116 -34.42 -20.85 -19.69
CA PHE A 116 -35.56 -20.35 -20.46
C PHE A 116 -35.87 -18.87 -20.20
N ASN A 117 -35.56 -18.36 -19.00
CA ASN A 117 -35.98 -17.02 -18.57
C ASN A 117 -34.80 -16.17 -18.11
N GLU A 118 -34.81 -14.89 -18.50
CA GLU A 118 -33.82 -13.91 -18.06
C GLU A 118 -33.85 -13.65 -16.55
N SER A 119 -35.00 -13.79 -15.91
CA SER A 119 -35.14 -13.64 -14.45
C SER A 119 -34.36 -14.69 -13.65
N ALA A 120 -34.13 -15.87 -14.22
CA ALA A 120 -33.30 -16.90 -13.59
C ALA A 120 -31.80 -16.53 -13.60
N ILE A 121 -31.37 -15.68 -14.56
CA ILE A 121 -29.97 -15.25 -14.67
C ILE A 121 -29.54 -14.50 -13.42
N GLN A 122 -30.40 -13.64 -12.87
CA GLN A 122 -30.02 -12.80 -11.74
C GLN A 122 -29.70 -13.63 -10.49
N ASN A 123 -30.53 -14.63 -10.20
CA ASN A 123 -30.30 -15.57 -9.10
C ASN A 123 -29.02 -16.39 -9.30
N ILE A 124 -28.73 -16.80 -10.53
CA ILE A 124 -27.54 -17.60 -10.83
C ILE A 124 -26.30 -16.72 -10.72
N VAL A 125 -26.33 -15.48 -11.22
CA VAL A 125 -25.21 -14.52 -11.16
C VAL A 125 -24.80 -14.26 -9.71
N GLU A 126 -25.75 -14.23 -8.77
CA GLU A 126 -25.45 -14.11 -7.34
C GLU A 126 -24.78 -15.36 -6.74
N SER A 127 -25.04 -16.54 -7.31
CA SER A 127 -24.50 -17.83 -6.85
C SER A 127 -23.28 -18.34 -7.63
N MET A 128 -22.84 -17.64 -8.67
CA MET A 128 -21.75 -18.08 -9.54
C MET A 128 -20.43 -18.16 -8.79
N THR A 129 -19.68 -19.22 -9.06
CA THR A 129 -18.29 -19.33 -8.65
C THR A 129 -17.38 -18.60 -9.63
N PHE A 130 -16.13 -18.39 -9.24
CA PHE A 130 -15.12 -17.71 -10.05
C PHE A 130 -14.84 -18.36 -11.41
N MET A 131 -15.26 -19.61 -11.63
CA MET A 131 -15.02 -20.36 -12.87
C MET A 131 -16.28 -20.53 -13.73
N ASP A 132 -17.38 -19.88 -13.37
CA ASP A 132 -18.65 -20.01 -14.08
C ASP A 132 -18.89 -18.84 -15.05
N ALA A 133 -19.67 -19.12 -16.10
CA ALA A 133 -20.00 -18.13 -17.12
C ALA A 133 -21.47 -18.22 -17.55
N VAL A 134 -22.04 -17.09 -17.96
CA VAL A 134 -23.34 -17.00 -18.66
C VAL A 134 -23.15 -16.43 -20.03
N VAL A 135 -23.79 -17.03 -21.02
CA VAL A 135 -23.89 -16.49 -22.38
C VAL A 135 -25.35 -16.16 -22.67
N ILE A 136 -25.62 -14.88 -22.92
CA ILE A 136 -26.97 -14.37 -23.22
C ILE A 136 -27.01 -14.04 -24.71
N PHE A 137 -27.71 -14.85 -25.49
CA PHE A 137 -27.92 -14.63 -26.91
C PHE A 137 -29.15 -13.75 -27.14
N GLN A 138 -29.03 -12.80 -28.07
CA GLN A 138 -30.13 -11.91 -28.47
C GLN A 138 -30.60 -12.27 -29.88
N ASN A 139 -31.91 -12.22 -30.11
CA ASN A 139 -32.54 -12.42 -31.42
C ASN A 139 -32.27 -13.79 -32.09
N VAL A 140 -32.14 -14.87 -31.30
CA VAL A 140 -32.00 -16.24 -31.83
C VAL A 140 -33.31 -17.01 -31.60
N THR A 141 -34.26 -16.87 -32.52
CA THR A 141 -35.57 -17.58 -32.45
C THR A 141 -35.64 -18.75 -33.43
N ASP A 142 -35.74 -18.46 -34.73
CA ASP A 142 -36.11 -19.47 -35.74
C ASP A 142 -35.04 -19.73 -36.82
N SER A 143 -34.13 -18.76 -37.05
CA SER A 143 -33.02 -18.89 -37.99
C SER A 143 -31.74 -18.25 -37.43
N TRP A 144 -30.59 -18.62 -37.97
CA TRP A 144 -29.33 -17.95 -37.64
C TRP A 144 -29.37 -16.49 -38.10
N PRO A 145 -29.17 -15.52 -37.20
CA PRO A 145 -29.18 -14.10 -37.57
C PRO A 145 -27.92 -13.76 -38.37
N ASP A 146 -27.97 -12.81 -39.31
CA ASP A 146 -26.74 -12.41 -40.06
C ASP A 146 -25.62 -11.91 -39.13
N ARG A 147 -25.98 -11.41 -37.95
CA ARG A 147 -25.06 -10.94 -36.91
C ARG A 147 -25.44 -11.55 -35.58
N LEU A 148 -24.55 -12.37 -35.01
CA LEU A 148 -24.73 -12.92 -33.67
C LEU A 148 -24.48 -11.82 -32.64
N ILE A 149 -25.50 -11.47 -31.87
CA ILE A 149 -25.39 -10.53 -30.74
C ILE A 149 -25.51 -11.36 -29.47
N TYR A 150 -24.46 -11.33 -28.65
CA TYR A 150 -24.44 -12.03 -27.38
C TYR A 150 -23.71 -11.22 -26.31
N THR A 151 -23.99 -11.55 -25.05
CA THR A 151 -23.31 -10.98 -23.88
C THR A 151 -22.78 -12.11 -23.03
N ILE A 152 -21.48 -12.08 -22.72
CA ILE A 152 -20.86 -13.01 -21.77
C ILE A 152 -20.78 -12.32 -20.40
N ARG A 153 -21.23 -13.00 -19.35
CA ARG A 153 -21.03 -12.60 -17.95
C ARG A 153 -20.21 -13.68 -17.26
N MET A 154 -19.10 -13.30 -16.65
CA MET A 154 -18.24 -14.22 -15.89
C MET A 154 -18.51 -14.07 -14.39
N GLY A 155 -18.30 -15.13 -13.62
CA GLY A 155 -18.31 -15.06 -12.16
C GLY A 155 -17.19 -14.18 -11.60
N VAL A 156 -16.06 -14.09 -12.32
CA VAL A 156 -14.99 -13.13 -12.01
C VAL A 156 -15.47 -11.71 -12.30
N LYS A 157 -15.40 -10.84 -11.29
CA LYS A 157 -15.66 -9.41 -11.47
C LYS A 157 -14.47 -8.77 -12.16
N PHE A 158 -14.67 -8.29 -13.38
CA PHE A 158 -13.65 -7.58 -14.16
C PHE A 158 -13.30 -6.18 -13.65
N LEU A 159 -13.90 -5.75 -12.52
CA LEU A 159 -13.68 -4.45 -11.87
C LEU A 159 -13.74 -3.23 -12.81
N THR A 160 -14.36 -3.36 -13.99
CA THR A 160 -14.51 -2.27 -14.99
C THR A 160 -15.37 -1.11 -14.50
N GLN A 161 -16.07 -1.32 -13.38
CA GLN A 161 -16.90 -0.31 -12.71
C GLN A 161 -16.10 0.64 -11.81
N THR A 162 -14.85 0.30 -11.45
CA THR A 162 -14.01 1.17 -10.61
C THR A 162 -13.09 2.01 -11.49
N TYR A 163 -13.10 3.32 -11.29
CA TYR A 163 -12.15 4.24 -11.94
C TYR A 163 -10.78 4.24 -11.25
N GLU A 164 -10.69 3.66 -10.05
CA GLU A 164 -9.46 3.56 -9.27
C GLU A 164 -8.62 2.41 -9.77
N SER A 165 -7.32 2.65 -9.91
CA SER A 165 -6.38 1.59 -10.24
C SER A 165 -6.35 0.57 -9.09
N GLN A 166 -6.34 -0.72 -9.45
CA GLN A 166 -6.10 -1.82 -8.50
C GLN A 166 -4.60 -2.06 -8.28
N ASP A 167 -3.75 -1.15 -8.75
CA ASP A 167 -2.31 -1.18 -8.51
C ASP A 167 -2.02 -1.15 -7.01
N THR A 168 -1.45 -2.26 -6.52
CA THR A 168 -0.97 -2.35 -5.13
C THR A 168 0.35 -1.63 -4.92
N HIS A 169 1.04 -1.31 -6.01
CA HIS A 169 2.36 -0.69 -6.02
C HIS A 169 2.47 0.31 -7.16
N THR A 170 3.21 1.40 -6.96
CA THR A 170 3.58 2.34 -8.02
C THR A 170 4.64 1.67 -8.89
N GLY A 171 4.19 0.82 -9.80
CA GLY A 171 5.05 0.07 -10.71
C GLY A 171 4.30 -0.30 -11.98
N GLN A 172 4.95 -1.10 -12.79
CA GLN A 172 4.33 -1.68 -13.97
C GLN A 172 3.17 -2.61 -13.58
N HIS A 173 2.11 -2.57 -14.37
CA HIS A 173 1.01 -3.50 -14.20
C HIS A 173 1.41 -4.85 -14.82
N GLU A 174 1.50 -5.90 -14.00
CA GLU A 174 1.78 -7.25 -14.47
C GLU A 174 0.48 -8.05 -14.58
N MET A 175 0.42 -9.04 -15.47
CA MET A 175 -0.64 -10.07 -15.54
C MET A 175 -2.04 -9.61 -15.97
N PHE A 176 -2.23 -8.39 -16.51
CA PHE A 176 -3.57 -7.93 -16.94
C PHE A 176 -4.16 -8.82 -18.05
N GLY A 177 -3.34 -9.31 -18.97
CA GLY A 177 -3.77 -10.22 -20.03
C GLY A 177 -4.29 -11.54 -19.47
N THR A 178 -3.70 -12.00 -18.37
CA THR A 178 -4.06 -13.29 -17.75
C THR A 178 -5.45 -13.28 -17.08
N ILE A 179 -5.90 -12.14 -16.58
CA ILE A 179 -7.19 -11.99 -15.88
C ILE A 179 -8.37 -12.27 -16.83
N TYR A 180 -8.21 -11.97 -18.12
CA TYR A 180 -9.27 -12.11 -19.13
C TYR A 180 -9.17 -13.40 -19.96
N GLU A 181 -8.19 -14.24 -19.69
CA GLU A 181 -7.90 -15.45 -20.48
C GLU A 181 -9.12 -16.36 -20.66
N GLN A 182 -9.84 -16.64 -19.57
CA GLN A 182 -11.00 -17.54 -19.60
C GLN A 182 -12.17 -16.95 -20.39
N PHE A 183 -12.36 -15.64 -20.26
CA PHE A 183 -13.37 -14.91 -21.02
C PHE A 183 -13.05 -14.93 -22.51
N LEU A 184 -11.79 -14.62 -22.87
CA LEU A 184 -11.34 -14.66 -24.26
C LEU A 184 -11.44 -16.07 -24.84
N ARG A 185 -11.12 -17.11 -24.06
CA ARG A 185 -11.26 -18.51 -24.48
C ARG A 185 -12.71 -18.85 -24.79
N LEU A 186 -13.64 -18.45 -23.92
CA LEU A 186 -15.06 -18.67 -24.13
C LEU A 186 -15.59 -17.88 -25.33
N GLN A 187 -15.22 -16.60 -25.45
CA GLN A 187 -15.60 -15.74 -26.56
C GLN A 187 -15.13 -16.33 -27.90
N TRP A 188 -13.86 -16.73 -27.97
CA TRP A 188 -13.29 -17.38 -29.14
C TRP A 188 -14.00 -18.67 -29.51
N ALA A 189 -14.36 -19.50 -28.52
CA ALA A 189 -15.11 -20.74 -28.75
C ALA A 189 -16.52 -20.47 -29.31
N VAL A 190 -17.24 -19.46 -28.79
CA VAL A 190 -18.56 -19.05 -29.28
C VAL A 190 -18.48 -18.55 -30.72
N ASP A 191 -17.56 -17.61 -31.00
CA ASP A 191 -17.40 -17.02 -32.33
C ASP A 191 -16.98 -18.08 -33.37
N THR A 192 -16.03 -18.94 -33.02
CA THR A 192 -15.57 -20.00 -33.91
C THR A 192 -16.67 -21.03 -34.18
N ALA A 193 -17.38 -21.48 -33.13
CA ALA A 193 -18.48 -22.44 -33.29
C ALA A 193 -19.60 -21.88 -34.19
N TYR A 194 -19.88 -20.58 -34.06
CA TYR A 194 -20.85 -19.89 -34.89
C TYR A 194 -20.42 -19.81 -36.37
N LEU A 195 -19.17 -19.41 -36.62
CA LEU A 195 -18.63 -19.34 -37.97
C LEU A 195 -18.52 -20.72 -38.65
N GLU A 196 -18.23 -21.78 -37.89
CA GLU A 196 -18.23 -23.16 -38.40
C GLU A 196 -19.64 -23.65 -38.75
N LEU A 197 -20.67 -23.21 -38.01
CA LEU A 197 -22.06 -23.52 -38.32
C LEU A 197 -22.52 -22.84 -39.62
N LEU A 198 -22.13 -21.58 -39.83
CA LEU A 198 -22.51 -20.82 -41.02
C LEU A 198 -21.73 -21.25 -42.28
N SER A 199 -20.42 -21.47 -42.15
CA SER A 199 -19.55 -21.77 -43.28
C SER A 199 -19.56 -23.25 -43.68
N GLY A 200 -19.97 -24.15 -42.78
CA GLY A 200 -19.89 -25.60 -42.98
C GLY A 200 -18.46 -26.15 -43.00
N ASN A 201 -17.45 -25.30 -42.85
CA ASN A 201 -16.04 -25.66 -42.85
C ASN A 201 -15.47 -25.58 -41.44
N LYS A 202 -14.55 -26.49 -41.10
CA LYS A 202 -13.80 -26.42 -39.85
C LYS A 202 -12.81 -25.27 -39.88
N ILE A 203 -12.82 -24.43 -38.85
CA ILE A 203 -11.91 -23.28 -38.72
C ILE A 203 -10.76 -23.69 -37.80
N ASN A 204 -9.61 -23.95 -38.41
CA ASN A 204 -8.38 -24.34 -37.72
C ASN A 204 -7.45 -23.14 -37.53
N GLN A 205 -7.93 -22.08 -36.86
CA GLN A 205 -7.12 -20.92 -36.53
C GLN A 205 -6.52 -21.06 -35.13
N ARG A 206 -5.21 -20.83 -35.01
CA ARG A 206 -4.50 -20.84 -33.72
C ARG A 206 -4.47 -19.42 -33.17
N LEU A 207 -5.14 -19.20 -32.04
CA LEU A 207 -5.16 -17.90 -31.37
C LEU A 207 -4.11 -17.89 -30.25
N THR A 208 -3.21 -16.91 -30.31
CA THR A 208 -2.21 -16.65 -29.28
C THR A 208 -2.52 -15.34 -28.59
N LEU A 209 -2.44 -15.32 -27.26
CA LEU A 209 -2.43 -14.09 -26.49
C LEU A 209 -0.98 -13.75 -26.14
N GLN A 210 -0.63 -12.47 -26.26
CA GLN A 210 0.65 -11.95 -25.83
C GLN A 210 0.41 -10.60 -25.15
N GLU A 211 0.95 -10.44 -23.95
CA GLU A 211 0.93 -9.13 -23.28
C GLU A 211 1.93 -8.19 -23.97
N PHE A 212 1.72 -6.88 -23.84
CA PHE A 212 2.74 -5.96 -24.33
C PHE A 212 4.01 -6.08 -23.48
N PRO A 213 5.21 -5.97 -24.10
CA PRO A 213 6.45 -5.99 -23.35
C PRO A 213 6.49 -4.82 -22.37
N TYR A 214 7.02 -5.06 -21.18
CA TYR A 214 7.09 -4.08 -20.10
C TYR A 214 8.51 -4.01 -19.51
N VAL A 215 8.80 -2.92 -18.81
CA VAL A 215 10.14 -2.66 -18.25
C VAL A 215 10.22 -3.17 -16.82
N THR A 216 10.85 -4.33 -16.63
CA THR A 216 11.00 -4.87 -15.27
C THR A 216 11.80 -3.93 -14.38
N HIS A 217 11.23 -3.66 -13.21
CA HIS A 217 11.93 -3.03 -12.11
C HIS A 217 12.36 -4.12 -11.14
N GLU A 218 13.67 -4.30 -10.96
CA GLU A 218 14.18 -5.08 -9.84
C GLU A 218 13.86 -4.33 -8.55
N MET A 219 12.70 -4.61 -7.96
CA MET A 219 12.38 -4.12 -6.63
C MET A 219 13.18 -4.91 -5.62
N ASN A 220 14.03 -4.24 -4.86
CA ASN A 220 14.74 -4.89 -3.77
C ASN A 220 13.77 -5.05 -2.57
N PRO A 221 13.29 -6.28 -2.27
CA PRO A 221 12.27 -6.49 -1.23
C PRO A 221 12.81 -6.11 0.17
N TRP A 222 14.13 -6.21 0.37
CA TRP A 222 14.77 -5.81 1.62
C TRP A 222 14.77 -4.29 1.78
N ALA A 223 15.00 -3.54 0.71
CA ALA A 223 14.98 -2.08 0.77
C ALA A 223 13.58 -1.54 1.08
N ASP A 224 12.54 -2.14 0.50
CA ASP A 224 11.14 -1.77 0.78
C ASP A 224 10.76 -2.09 2.24
N SER A 225 11.07 -3.31 2.70
CA SER A 225 10.84 -3.73 4.09
C SER A 225 11.56 -2.82 5.10
N VAL A 226 12.82 -2.47 4.83
CA VAL A 226 13.63 -1.57 5.65
C VAL A 226 13.03 -0.16 5.67
N THR A 227 12.51 0.32 4.54
CA THR A 227 11.82 1.62 4.46
C THR A 227 10.53 1.63 5.27
N GLY A 228 9.76 0.54 5.24
CA GLY A 228 8.60 0.35 6.11
C GLY A 228 8.97 0.38 7.60
N VAL A 229 10.04 -0.30 8.00
CA VAL A 229 10.55 -0.29 9.38
C VAL A 229 11.03 1.10 9.81
N LEU A 230 11.63 1.88 8.91
CA LEU A 230 12.11 3.24 9.18
C LEU A 230 11.00 4.17 9.69
N VAL A 231 9.78 4.04 9.16
CA VAL A 231 8.61 4.83 9.62
C VAL A 231 8.33 4.59 11.09
N TYR A 232 8.31 3.32 11.52
CA TYR A 232 8.08 2.96 12.92
C TYR A 232 9.23 3.40 13.82
N LEU A 233 10.48 3.31 13.35
CA LEU A 233 11.64 3.77 14.11
C LEU A 233 11.62 5.29 14.35
N CYS A 234 11.22 6.09 13.36
CA CYS A 234 11.05 7.54 13.53
C CYS A 234 10.04 7.87 14.65
N LEU A 235 8.92 7.14 14.70
CA LEU A 235 7.91 7.31 15.75
C LEU A 235 8.44 6.90 17.12
N LEU A 236 9.09 5.74 17.22
CA LEU A 236 9.65 5.23 18.48
C LEU A 236 10.79 6.10 19.01
N ALA A 237 11.63 6.65 18.13
CA ALA A 237 12.75 7.52 18.49
C ALA A 237 12.31 8.78 19.25
N LEU A 238 11.17 9.36 18.87
CA LEU A 238 10.67 10.59 19.48
C LEU A 238 9.72 10.36 20.66
N LEU A 239 9.31 9.11 20.92
CA LEU A 239 8.37 8.79 22.00
C LEU A 239 8.84 9.29 23.36
N LEU A 240 10.11 9.08 23.70
CA LEU A 240 10.66 9.48 24.99
C LEU A 240 10.76 11.01 25.11
N VAL A 241 11.17 11.70 24.04
CA VAL A 241 11.18 13.17 23.98
C VAL A 241 9.76 13.73 24.15
N PHE A 242 8.78 13.12 23.49
CA PHE A 242 7.37 13.45 23.62
C PHE A 242 6.89 13.33 25.08
N VAL A 243 7.12 12.18 25.71
CA VAL A 243 6.68 11.93 27.09
C VAL A 243 7.36 12.88 28.08
N PHE A 244 8.68 13.07 27.99
CA PHE A 244 9.39 13.96 28.90
C PHE A 244 8.97 15.42 28.77
N LEU A 245 8.69 15.88 27.55
CA LEU A 245 8.20 17.24 27.34
C LEU A 245 6.77 17.42 27.85
N ALA A 246 5.88 16.45 27.58
CA ALA A 246 4.51 16.46 28.07
C ALA A 246 4.44 16.43 29.60
N VAL A 247 5.16 15.51 30.24
CA VAL A 247 5.22 15.43 31.72
C VAL A 247 5.78 16.72 32.31
N ARG A 248 6.86 17.27 31.74
CA ARG A 248 7.46 18.52 32.23
C ARG A 248 6.48 19.69 32.18
N THR A 249 5.74 19.83 31.08
CA THR A 249 4.76 20.92 30.94
C THR A 249 3.60 20.78 31.92
N VAL A 250 3.16 19.55 32.21
CA VAL A 250 2.18 19.25 33.24
C VAL A 250 2.73 19.55 34.64
N ASP A 251 3.96 19.15 34.95
CA ASP A 251 4.60 19.41 36.24
C ASP A 251 4.76 20.92 36.52
N GLU A 252 5.19 21.68 35.51
CA GLU A 252 5.33 23.14 35.63
C GLU A 252 3.98 23.84 35.86
N ARG A 253 2.87 23.26 35.37
CA ARG A 253 1.49 23.70 35.70
C ARG A 253 1.09 23.29 37.10
N LEU A 254 1.32 22.03 37.49
CA LEU A 254 0.94 21.51 38.81
C LEU A 254 1.63 22.26 39.95
N MET A 255 2.90 22.62 39.77
CA MET A 255 3.67 23.42 40.71
C MET A 255 3.29 24.91 40.71
N GLY A 256 2.40 25.36 39.83
CA GLY A 256 2.00 26.77 39.70
C GLY A 256 3.09 27.69 39.13
N ILE A 257 4.19 27.13 38.61
CA ILE A 257 5.32 27.89 38.06
C ILE A 257 4.87 28.70 36.85
N GLN A 258 4.01 28.12 36.00
CA GLN A 258 3.47 28.83 34.84
C GLN A 258 2.60 30.03 35.25
N GLU A 259 1.78 29.90 36.30
CA GLU A 259 0.96 31.01 36.81
C GLU A 259 1.83 32.10 37.44
N LEU A 260 2.89 31.72 38.16
CA LEU A 260 3.87 32.68 38.68
C LEU A 260 4.56 33.46 37.55
N ILE A 261 4.94 32.79 36.46
CA ILE A 261 5.56 33.43 35.29
C ILE A 261 4.58 34.38 34.58
N LYS A 262 3.28 34.01 34.51
CA LYS A 262 2.22 34.89 33.99
C LYS A 262 2.00 36.12 34.87
N MET A 263 2.07 35.99 36.21
CA MET A 263 1.97 37.11 37.15
C MET A 263 3.09 38.15 36.98
N VAL A 264 4.25 37.73 36.47
CA VAL A 264 5.38 38.63 36.12
C VAL A 264 5.17 39.32 34.75
N GLY A 265 4.04 39.08 34.07
CA GLY A 265 3.66 39.73 32.81
C GLY A 265 4.15 39.00 31.56
N VAL A 266 4.52 37.72 31.65
CA VAL A 266 4.92 36.91 30.50
C VAL A 266 3.69 36.24 29.87
N SER A 267 3.51 36.38 28.56
CA SER A 267 2.41 35.74 27.84
C SER A 267 2.62 34.22 27.69
N SER A 268 1.52 33.46 27.68
CA SER A 268 1.56 31.98 27.51
C SER A 268 2.27 31.53 26.22
N ASN A 269 2.11 32.28 25.14
CA ASN A 269 2.77 31.99 23.86
C ASN A 269 4.30 32.11 23.96
N MET A 270 4.80 33.04 24.77
CA MET A 270 6.24 33.20 25.00
C MET A 270 6.82 32.01 25.78
N ILE A 271 6.05 31.47 26.74
CA ILE A 271 6.44 30.28 27.51
C ILE A 271 6.53 29.07 26.58
N ASN A 272 5.52 28.84 25.74
CA ASN A 272 5.51 27.76 24.75
C ASN A 272 6.66 27.87 23.75
N LEU A 273 6.92 29.09 23.24
CA LEU A 273 8.05 29.34 22.34
C LEU A 273 9.39 29.05 23.04
N CYS A 274 9.50 29.35 24.33
CA CYS A 274 10.71 29.07 25.09
C CYS A 274 10.95 27.55 25.27
N HIS A 275 9.88 26.79 25.53
CA HIS A 275 9.96 25.32 25.55
C HIS A 275 10.42 24.75 24.20
N LEU A 276 9.86 25.25 23.09
CA LEU A 276 10.26 24.84 21.74
C LEU A 276 11.75 25.15 21.47
N LEU A 277 12.19 26.38 21.75
CA LEU A 277 13.57 26.81 21.54
C LEU A 277 14.57 26.04 22.41
N ASN A 278 14.17 25.64 23.63
CA ASN A 278 15.02 24.83 24.50
C ASN A 278 15.24 23.42 23.94
N VAL A 279 14.26 22.82 23.28
CA VAL A 279 14.32 21.45 22.75
C VAL A 279 14.90 21.42 21.32
N LEU A 280 14.91 22.56 20.62
CA LEU A 280 15.41 22.69 19.25
C LEU A 280 16.83 22.14 19.00
N PRO A 281 17.84 22.33 19.88
CA PRO A 281 19.17 21.76 19.66
C PRO A 281 19.16 20.22 19.59
N ALA A 282 18.29 19.56 20.36
CA ALA A 282 18.12 18.10 20.28
C ALA A 282 17.47 17.70 18.95
N GLY A 283 16.53 18.51 18.46
CA GLY A 283 15.91 18.33 17.14
C GLY A 283 16.90 18.48 15.98
N ILE A 284 17.83 19.43 16.07
CA ILE A 284 18.89 19.59 15.07
C ILE A 284 19.80 18.36 15.04
N LEU A 285 20.19 17.84 16.21
CA LEU A 285 20.97 16.60 16.29
C LEU A 285 20.20 15.40 15.73
N TYR A 286 18.92 15.28 16.06
CA TYR A 286 18.02 14.25 15.51
C TYR A 286 17.83 14.36 13.99
N ALA A 287 17.89 15.55 13.42
CA ALA A 287 17.76 15.73 11.98
C ALA A 287 19.08 15.41 11.25
N VAL A 288 20.21 15.92 11.75
CA VAL A 288 21.49 15.87 11.05
C VAL A 288 22.15 14.49 11.17
N VAL A 289 22.22 13.91 12.38
CA VAL A 289 22.97 12.67 12.60
C VAL A 289 22.37 11.48 11.84
N PRO A 290 21.05 11.18 11.95
CA PRO A 290 20.40 10.16 11.14
C PRO A 290 20.50 10.39 9.64
N SER A 291 20.38 11.64 9.18
CA SER A 291 20.51 11.94 7.75
C SER A 291 21.86 11.54 7.20
N ILE A 292 22.95 11.84 7.93
CA ILE A 292 24.31 11.42 7.56
C ILE A 292 24.43 9.89 7.58
N LEU A 293 23.93 9.23 8.63
CA LEU A 293 23.99 7.75 8.76
C LEU A 293 23.22 7.01 7.66
N LEU A 294 22.11 7.57 7.20
CA LEU A 294 21.25 6.97 6.18
C LEU A 294 21.76 7.20 4.75
N THR A 295 22.47 8.31 4.48
CA THR A 295 22.79 8.75 3.11
C THR A 295 24.28 8.82 2.75
N ILE A 296 25.18 9.12 3.69
CA ILE A 296 26.62 9.43 3.38
C ILE A 296 27.55 8.22 3.63
N THR A 297 27.01 7.06 3.98
CA THR A 297 27.84 5.88 4.28
C THR A 297 28.23 5.11 3.01
N SER A 298 29.32 4.31 3.10
CA SER A 298 29.78 3.40 2.04
C SER A 298 28.68 2.49 1.46
N LYS A 299 27.72 2.07 2.29
CA LYS A 299 26.45 1.47 1.88
C LYS A 299 25.30 2.38 2.38
N PRO A 300 24.81 3.33 1.56
CA PRO A 300 23.69 4.18 1.96
C PRO A 300 22.40 3.35 1.95
N LEU A 301 21.53 3.57 2.94
CA LEU A 301 20.22 2.91 2.98
C LEU A 301 19.29 3.52 1.93
N LEU A 302 19.48 4.82 1.67
CA LEU A 302 18.72 5.62 0.71
C LEU A 302 19.67 6.09 -0.39
N PHE A 303 19.80 5.30 -1.46
CA PHE A 303 20.78 5.52 -2.53
C PHE A 303 20.56 6.79 -3.34
N HIS A 304 19.29 7.12 -3.64
CA HIS A 304 18.95 8.20 -4.57
C HIS A 304 18.43 9.47 -3.86
N THR A 305 18.65 9.60 -2.55
CA THR A 305 18.11 10.71 -1.76
C THR A 305 19.21 11.64 -1.26
N SER A 306 18.95 12.94 -1.30
CA SER A 306 19.87 13.93 -0.73
C SER A 306 19.75 13.98 0.81
N ALA A 307 20.90 13.96 1.50
CA ALA A 307 20.99 14.08 2.96
C ALA A 307 20.26 15.32 3.50
N PHE A 308 20.32 16.41 2.74
CA PHE A 308 19.69 17.68 3.09
C PHE A 308 18.17 17.58 3.15
N LEU A 309 17.54 16.92 2.17
CA LEU A 309 16.08 16.78 2.14
C LEU A 309 15.59 15.89 3.29
N VAL A 310 16.30 14.80 3.57
CA VAL A 310 16.03 13.92 4.72
C VAL A 310 16.15 14.71 6.03
N SER A 311 17.17 15.55 6.17
CA SER A 311 17.36 16.38 7.36
C SER A 311 16.21 17.38 7.55
N ILE A 312 15.74 18.01 6.49
CA ILE A 312 14.57 18.92 6.57
C ILE A 312 13.33 18.14 7.00
N MET A 313 13.07 16.98 6.39
CA MET A 313 11.91 16.15 6.71
C MET A 313 11.92 15.70 8.19
N LEU A 314 13.05 15.20 8.68
CA LEU A 314 13.21 14.78 10.08
C LEU A 314 13.07 15.96 11.05
N LEU A 315 13.55 17.15 10.68
CA LEU A 315 13.38 18.36 11.49
C LEU A 315 11.90 18.78 11.57
N LEU A 316 11.16 18.74 10.46
CA LEU A 316 9.72 19.02 10.44
C LEU A 316 8.96 18.00 11.29
N HIS A 317 9.30 16.72 11.19
CA HIS A 317 8.70 15.66 12.00
C HIS A 317 8.96 15.88 13.50
N PHE A 318 10.19 16.28 13.87
CA PHE A 318 10.55 16.62 15.24
C PHE A 318 9.72 17.79 15.78
N ILE A 319 9.63 18.90 15.02
CA ILE A 319 8.86 20.08 15.41
C ILE A 319 7.38 19.71 15.58
N SER A 320 6.81 18.93 14.65
CA SER A 320 5.42 18.47 14.75
C SER A 320 5.17 17.68 16.04
N THR A 321 6.07 16.75 16.37
CA THR A 321 5.98 15.95 17.59
C THR A 321 6.11 16.79 18.87
N VAL A 322 7.01 17.76 18.87
CA VAL A 322 7.18 18.71 20.00
C VAL A 322 5.94 19.57 20.19
N VAL A 323 5.37 20.10 19.10
CA VAL A 323 4.13 20.89 19.17
C VAL A 323 2.97 20.04 19.68
N LEU A 324 2.85 18.79 19.23
CA LEU A 324 1.86 17.85 19.73
C LEU A 324 2.03 17.57 21.23
N ALA A 325 3.27 17.38 21.71
CA ALA A 325 3.55 17.18 23.13
C ALA A 325 3.14 18.40 23.97
N LEU A 326 3.42 19.61 23.50
CA LEU A 326 2.99 20.85 24.16
C LEU A 326 1.46 20.99 24.16
N MET A 327 0.79 20.60 23.08
CA MET A 327 -0.69 20.59 23.02
C MET A 327 -1.28 19.63 24.04
N VAL A 328 -0.78 18.39 24.11
CA VAL A 328 -1.24 17.39 25.08
C VAL A 328 -0.97 17.87 26.52
N GLY A 329 0.21 18.41 26.80
CA GLY A 329 0.52 18.99 28.11
C GLY A 329 -0.40 20.17 28.50
N ASN A 330 -0.89 20.93 27.52
CA ASN A 330 -1.87 21.99 27.74
C ASN A 330 -3.31 21.47 27.88
N MET A 331 -3.68 20.38 27.23
CA MET A 331 -5.02 19.79 27.32
C MET A 331 -5.27 19.03 28.63
N ILE A 332 -4.23 18.47 29.25
CA ILE A 332 -4.36 17.74 30.52
C ILE A 332 -4.72 18.75 31.63
N ASN A 333 -6.01 18.82 31.97
CA ASN A 333 -6.53 19.67 33.05
C ASN A 333 -6.35 19.02 34.42
N THR A 334 -5.91 19.86 35.35
CA THR A 334 -5.46 19.60 36.72
C THR A 334 -6.48 18.93 37.64
N ASP A 335 -7.75 18.88 37.27
CA ASP A 335 -8.83 18.43 38.16
C ASP A 335 -8.90 16.90 38.26
N ASN A 336 -8.62 16.18 37.17
CA ASN A 336 -8.65 14.71 37.16
C ASN A 336 -7.43 14.07 37.82
N PHE A 337 -6.26 14.73 37.79
CA PHE A 337 -5.04 14.19 38.38
C PHE A 337 -4.95 14.46 39.90
N LYS A 338 -5.43 15.62 40.38
CA LYS A 338 -5.51 15.92 41.83
C LYS A 338 -6.41 14.93 42.57
N PHE A 339 -7.52 14.50 41.95
CA PHE A 339 -8.46 13.56 42.57
C PHE A 339 -7.88 12.15 42.77
N ASN A 340 -7.06 11.66 41.84
CA ASN A 340 -6.43 10.34 41.95
C ASN A 340 -5.26 10.30 42.96
N ILE A 341 -4.49 11.38 43.08
CA ILE A 341 -3.39 11.47 44.06
C ILE A 341 -3.93 11.64 45.49
N MET A 342 -4.99 12.44 45.69
CA MET A 342 -5.65 12.54 47.01
C MET A 342 -6.25 11.20 47.46
N LYS A 343 -6.76 10.38 46.54
CA LYS A 343 -7.31 9.05 46.85
C LYS A 343 -6.24 8.00 47.19
N GLN A 344 -5.02 8.17 46.68
CA GLN A 344 -3.87 7.33 47.06
C GLN A 344 -3.19 7.77 48.35
N SER A 345 -3.28 9.05 48.73
CA SER A 345 -2.76 9.55 50.02
C SER A 345 -3.71 9.29 51.21
N SER A 346 -4.96 8.86 50.96
CA SER A 346 -5.95 8.53 51.98
C SER A 346 -6.18 7.03 52.18
N ARG A 347 -5.30 6.19 51.62
CA ARG A 347 -5.16 4.75 51.91
C ARG A 347 -3.76 4.51 52.41
#